data_AF-A0A2U3Q9U2-F1
#
_entry.id   AF-A0A2U3Q9U2-F1
#
_cell.length_a   1.000
_cell.length_b   1.000
_cell.length_c   1.000
_cell.angle_alpha   90.00
_cell.angle_beta   90.00
_cell.angle_gamma   90.00
#
_symmetry.space_group_name_H-M   'P 1'
#
loop_
_entity.id
_entity.type
_entity.pdbx_description
1 polymer ?
#
loop_
_entity_poly.entity_id
_entity_poly.type
_entity_poly.pdbx_seq_one_letter_code
_entity_poly.pdbx_strand_id
1 'polypeptide(L)'
;MVAPSLIPRKPGDRVKINHRDAVSLARLLRAGELTAVWVPDERQEAMRDLVRARSAAVETLRVHRQQVSTFISSTAVPIPAGRAG
;
A
#
# COMPACT_ATOMS: atom_id res chain seq x y z
N MET A 1 -7.41 -11.29 -15.12
CA MET A 1 -7.52 -11.53 -13.66
C MET A 1 -8.97 -11.30 -13.26
N VAL A 2 -9.53 -12.05 -12.31
CA VAL A 2 -10.92 -11.89 -11.83
C VAL A 2 -10.95 -10.85 -10.72
N ALA A 3 -12.02 -10.04 -10.64
CA ALA A 3 -12.22 -9.12 -9.52
C ALA A 3 -12.27 -9.90 -8.20
N PRO A 4 -11.44 -9.58 -7.19
CA PRO A 4 -11.51 -10.24 -5.88
C PRO A 4 -12.89 -10.11 -5.20
N SER A 5 -13.68 -9.11 -5.58
CA SER A 5 -15.03 -8.85 -5.07
C SER A 5 -16.11 -9.79 -5.63
N LEU A 6 -15.84 -10.50 -6.73
CA LEU A 6 -16.81 -11.38 -7.39
C LEU A 6 -16.55 -12.86 -7.10
N ILE A 7 -15.51 -13.19 -6.34
CA ILE A 7 -15.22 -14.56 -5.91
C ILE A 7 -16.02 -14.80 -4.62
N PRO A 8 -16.98 -15.75 -4.60
CA PRO A 8 -17.70 -16.10 -3.39
C PRO A 8 -16.71 -16.67 -2.37
N ARG A 9 -16.40 -15.91 -1.30
CA ARG A 9 -15.47 -16.31 -0.25
C ARG A 9 -16.25 -16.77 0.98
N LYS A 10 -16.17 -18.06 1.32
CA LYS A 10 -16.66 -18.56 2.62
C LYS A 10 -15.75 -18.01 3.74
N PRO A 11 -16.30 -17.58 4.89
CA PRO A 11 -15.47 -17.16 6.03
C PRO A 11 -14.70 -18.37 6.58
N GLY A 12 -13.36 -18.34 6.55
CA GLY A 12 -12.51 -19.38 7.16
C GLY A 12 -11.29 -19.84 6.34
N ASP A 13 -11.24 -19.61 5.03
CA ASP A 13 -10.14 -20.10 4.17
C ASP A 13 -8.94 -19.12 4.12
N ARG A 14 -8.29 -18.94 5.28
CA ARG A 14 -6.93 -18.36 5.39
C ARG A 14 -5.89 -19.46 5.54
N VAL A 15 -5.85 -20.37 4.58
CA VAL A 15 -4.68 -21.22 4.32
C VAL A 15 -4.26 -20.94 2.89
N LYS A 16 -2.97 -21.02 2.57
CA LYS A 16 -2.45 -20.77 1.21
C LYS A 16 -2.90 -21.91 0.28
N ILE A 17 -4.10 -21.79 -0.29
CA ILE A 17 -4.76 -22.80 -1.14
C ILE A 17 -4.77 -22.33 -2.61
N ASN A 18 -3.58 -22.04 -3.15
CA ASN A 18 -3.48 -21.62 -4.56
C ASN A 18 -4.01 -22.68 -5.54
N HIS A 19 -3.93 -23.97 -5.19
CA HIS A 19 -4.33 -25.07 -6.08
C HIS A 19 -5.86 -25.29 -6.13
N ARG A 20 -6.57 -25.35 -4.99
CA ARG A 20 -8.04 -25.50 -5.01
C ARG A 20 -8.73 -24.24 -5.51
N ASP A 21 -8.16 -23.06 -5.23
CA ASP A 21 -8.67 -21.80 -5.78
C ASP A 21 -8.48 -21.76 -7.30
N ALA A 22 -7.34 -22.23 -7.83
CA ALA A 22 -7.13 -22.33 -9.27
C ALA A 22 -8.13 -23.30 -9.95
N VAL A 23 -8.40 -24.47 -9.34
CA VAL A 23 -9.40 -25.41 -9.87
C VAL A 23 -10.80 -24.82 -9.83
N SER A 24 -11.17 -24.12 -8.75
CA SER A 24 -12.48 -23.49 -8.63
C SER A 24 -12.65 -22.32 -9.62
N LEU A 25 -11.61 -21.50 -9.80
CA LEU A 25 -11.57 -20.45 -10.81
C LEU A 25 -11.65 -21.02 -12.22
N ALA A 26 -10.96 -22.13 -12.52
CA ALA A 26 -11.05 -22.78 -13.83
C ALA A 26 -12.45 -23.34 -14.12
N ARG A 27 -13.18 -23.80 -13.09
CA ARG A 27 -14.57 -24.24 -13.23
C ARG A 27 -15.50 -23.05 -13.49
N LEU A 28 -15.38 -21.97 -12.71
CA LEU A 28 -16.17 -20.74 -12.90
C LEU A 28 -15.87 -20.09 -14.27
N LEU A 29 -14.62 -20.14 -14.73
CA LEU A 29 -14.22 -19.66 -16.05
C LEU A 29 -14.92 -20.45 -17.17
N ARG A 30 -14.93 -21.78 -17.06
CA ARG A 30 -15.61 -22.65 -18.03
C ARG A 30 -17.13 -22.46 -18.01
N ALA A 31 -17.71 -22.18 -16.84
CA ALA A 31 -19.13 -21.89 -16.70
C ALA A 31 -19.52 -20.48 -17.21
N GLY A 32 -18.55 -19.64 -17.58
CA GLY A 32 -18.80 -18.26 -18.01
C GLY A 32 -19.22 -17.32 -16.87
N GLU A 33 -19.13 -17.77 -15.62
CA GLU A 33 -19.56 -17.01 -14.44
C GLU A 33 -18.51 -15.98 -13.96
N LEU A 34 -17.36 -15.91 -14.65
CA LEU A 34 -16.31 -14.94 -14.34
C LEU A 34 -16.37 -13.74 -15.27
N THR A 35 -16.54 -12.55 -14.69
CA THR A 35 -16.34 -11.30 -15.41
C THR A 35 -14.85 -10.98 -15.45
N ALA A 36 -14.32 -10.82 -16.67
CA ALA A 36 -12.95 -10.39 -16.86
C ALA A 36 -12.76 -8.96 -16.33
N VAL A 37 -11.75 -8.76 -15.48
CA VAL A 37 -11.34 -7.42 -15.06
C VAL A 37 -10.11 -7.01 -15.84
N TRP A 38 -10.09 -5.73 -16.19
CA TRP A 38 -8.97 -5.10 -16.84
C TRP A 38 -7.71 -5.19 -15.96
N VAL A 39 -6.59 -5.59 -16.56
CA VAL A 39 -5.28 -5.72 -15.91
C VAL A 39 -4.33 -4.74 -16.58
N PRO A 40 -3.63 -3.88 -15.81
CA PRO A 40 -2.60 -3.02 -16.36
C PRO A 40 -1.52 -3.82 -17.08
N ASP A 41 -1.09 -3.36 -18.25
CA ASP A 41 0.09 -3.90 -18.92
C ASP A 41 1.39 -3.47 -18.21
N GLU A 42 2.52 -4.01 -18.66
CA GLU A 42 3.83 -3.74 -18.06
C GLU A 42 4.20 -2.25 -18.04
N ARG A 43 3.83 -1.51 -19.09
CA ARG A 43 4.09 -0.07 -19.18
C ARG A 43 3.25 0.69 -18.17
N GLN A 44 1.98 0.31 -18.03
CA GLN A 44 1.07 0.92 -17.07
C GLN A 44 1.50 0.62 -15.63
N GLU A 45 1.95 -0.60 -15.34
CA GLU A 45 2.45 -0.94 -14.01
C GLU A 45 3.76 -0.21 -13.70
N ALA A 46 4.68 -0.08 -14.67
CA ALA A 46 5.91 0.70 -14.52
C ALA A 46 5.63 2.17 -14.18
N MET A 47 4.64 2.78 -14.84
CA MET A 47 4.22 4.16 -14.52
C MET A 47 3.65 4.26 -13.10
N ARG A 48 2.85 3.29 -12.67
CA ARG A 48 2.28 3.25 -11.33
C ARG A 48 3.36 3.06 -10.28
N ASP A 49 4.33 2.19 -10.53
CA ASP A 49 5.46 1.94 -9.65
C ASP A 49 6.33 3.18 -9.49
N LEU A 50 6.59 3.91 -10.58
CA LEU A 50 7.29 5.20 -10.51
C LEU A 50 6.54 6.21 -9.62
N VAL A 51 5.22 6.34 -9.79
CA VAL A 51 4.40 7.25 -8.98
C VAL A 51 4.39 6.86 -7.50
N ARG A 52 4.28 5.55 -7.22
CA ARG A 52 4.35 5.01 -5.85
C ARG A 52 5.72 5.28 -5.23
N ALA A 53 6.80 4.99 -5.94
CA ALA A 53 8.16 5.20 -5.49
C ALA A 53 8.43 6.68 -5.18
N ARG A 54 8.01 7.59 -6.06
CA ARG A 54 8.11 9.03 -5.82
C ARG A 54 7.36 9.45 -4.57
N SER A 55 6.13 8.97 -4.39
CA SER A 55 5.29 9.32 -3.23
C SER A 55 5.91 8.83 -1.92
N ALA A 56 6.43 7.60 -1.90
CA ALA A 56 7.15 7.04 -0.76
C ALA A 56 8.42 7.83 -0.43
N ALA A 57 9.18 8.24 -1.45
CA ALA A 57 10.40 9.04 -1.25
C ALA A 57 10.09 10.43 -0.67
N VAL A 58 9.04 11.10 -1.16
CA VAL A 58 8.60 12.40 -0.65
C VAL A 58 8.15 12.31 0.80
N GLU A 59 7.37 11.27 1.16
CA GLU A 59 6.93 11.06 2.53
C GLU A 59 8.13 10.77 3.44
N THR A 60 9.06 9.91 3.01
CA THR A 60 10.29 9.62 3.73
C THR A 60 11.09 10.89 4.00
N LEU A 61 11.28 11.74 2.98
CA LEU A 61 11.98 13.01 3.13
C LEU A 61 11.29 13.92 4.15
N ARG A 62 9.97 14.03 4.10
CA ARG A 62 9.17 14.83 5.04
C ARG A 62 9.39 14.36 6.48
N VAL A 63 9.29 13.06 6.72
CA VAL A 63 9.49 12.45 8.04
C VAL A 63 10.89 12.76 8.58
N HIS A 64 11.93 12.57 7.77
CA HIS A 64 13.31 12.80 8.22
C HIS A 64 13.59 14.29 8.50
N ARG A 65 13.05 15.21 7.69
CA ARG A 65 13.16 16.65 7.98
C ARG A 65 12.51 17.01 9.31
N GLN A 66 11.35 16.45 9.62
CA GLN A 66 10.69 16.68 10.90
C GLN A 66 11.51 16.15 12.06
N GLN A 67 12.06 14.94 11.94
CA GLN A 67 12.91 14.35 12.98
C GLN A 67 14.15 15.21 13.26
N VAL A 68 14.84 15.66 12.21
CA VAL A 68 16.00 16.56 12.36
C VAL A 68 15.61 17.89 13.01
N SER A 69 14.49 18.49 12.59
CA SER A 69 14.00 19.73 13.18
C SER A 69 13.72 19.57 14.68
N THR A 70 13.02 18.50 15.07
CA THR A 70 12.72 18.20 16.46
C THR A 70 14.00 17.97 17.28
N PHE A 71 14.97 17.26 16.71
CA PHE A 71 16.26 17.02 17.37
C PHE A 71 17.00 18.34 17.67
N ILE A 72 17.11 19.22 16.67
CA ILE A 72 17.78 20.53 16.83
C ILE A 72 17.06 21.38 17.88
N SER A 73 15.73 21.48 17.81
CA SER A 73 14.95 22.26 18.78
C SER A 73 15.03 21.69 20.20
N SER A 74 15.15 20.37 20.36
CA SER A 74 15.30 19.74 21.67
C SER A 74 16.68 19.93 22.31
N THR A 75 17.72 20.17 21.50
CA THR A 75 19.11 20.37 21.97
C THR A 75 19.40 21.85 22.27
N ALA A 76 18.59 22.77 21.75
CA ALA A 76 18.68 24.18 22.08
C ALA A 76 18.25 24.43 23.54
N VAL A 77 19.20 24.83 24.37
CA VAL A 77 19.02 25.19 25.79
C VAL A 77 17.85 26.16 25.94
N PRO A 78 16.91 25.94 26.89
CA PRO A 78 15.85 26.91 27.15
C PRO A 78 16.47 28.25 27.58
N ILE A 79 16.20 29.30 26.81
CA ILE A 79 16.59 30.67 27.19
C ILE A 79 15.86 30.98 28.51
N PRO A 80 16.57 31.22 29.62
CA PRO A 80 15.92 31.52 30.89
C PRO A 80 15.15 32.82 30.71
N ALA A 81 13.82 32.76 30.91
CA ALA A 81 12.99 33.95 30.96
C ALA A 81 13.48 34.83 32.11
N GLY A 82 14.12 35.96 31.78
CA GLY A 82 14.52 36.95 32.76
C GLY A 82 13.28 37.43 33.53
N ARG A 83 13.38 37.41 34.87
CA ARG A 83 12.38 38.01 35.76
C ARG A 83 12.11 39.45 35.31
N ALA A 84 10.89 39.71 34.85
CA ALA A 84 10.32 41.05 34.92
C ALA A 84 10.12 41.36 36.41
N GLY A 85 10.65 42.50 36.85
CA GLY A 85 10.55 43.00 38.23
C GLY A 85 9.15 43.41 38.62
#